data_AF-A0AAW5TIH1-F1
#
_entry.id   AF-A0AAW5TIH1-F1
#
_cell.length_a   1.000
_cell.length_b   1.000
_cell.length_c   1.000
_cell.angle_alpha   90.00
_cell.angle_beta   90.00
_cell.angle_gamma   90.00
#
_symmetry.space_group_name_H-M   'P 1'
#
loop_
_entity.id
_entity.type
_entity.pdbx_description
1 polymer ?
#
loop_
_entity_poly.entity_id
_entity_poly.type
_entity_poly.pdbx_seq_one_letter_code
_entity_poly.pdbx_strand_id
1 'polypeptide(L)'
;MTNAIMDRMYFSKMFFSGNGIKNGQIMTSSFEEAYTQKLALERSTESYLLIDSSKIGKEDFTSICSLSDITAVITDQSLDKVQEKVEEYTKVIL
;
A
#
# COMPACT_ATOMS: atom_id res chain seq x y z
N MET A 1 21.17 4.48 6.72
CA MET A 1 21.60 5.57 5.81
C MET A 1 20.54 5.86 4.75
N THR A 2 19.95 4.85 4.13
CA THR A 2 18.88 4.95 3.11
C THR A 2 17.73 5.88 3.52
N ASN A 3 17.15 5.69 4.70
CA ASN A 3 16.00 6.49 5.15
C ASN A 3 16.32 7.99 5.31
N ALA A 4 17.54 8.34 5.71
CA ALA A 4 17.94 9.75 5.83
C ALA A 4 18.03 10.47 4.47
N ILE A 5 18.30 9.73 3.39
CA ILE A 5 18.30 10.25 2.03
C ILE A 5 16.85 10.33 1.51
N MET A 6 16.04 9.30 1.75
CA MET A 6 14.62 9.27 1.36
C MET A 6 13.82 10.42 1.95
N ASP A 7 14.10 10.84 3.19
CA ASP A 7 13.41 11.98 3.81
C ASP A 7 13.61 13.30 3.04
N ARG A 8 14.68 13.41 2.23
CA ARG A 8 15.02 14.57 1.41
C ARG A 8 14.66 14.40 -0.06
N MET A 9 14.08 13.26 -0.44
CA MET A 9 13.60 12.99 -1.79
C MET A 9 12.10 13.27 -1.85
N TYR A 10 11.65 13.75 -3.00
CA TYR A 10 10.23 13.95 -3.30
C TYR A 10 9.93 13.21 -4.59
N PHE A 11 8.86 12.44 -4.58
CA PHE A 11 8.49 11.58 -5.69
C PHE A 11 7.19 12.06 -6.33
N SER A 12 7.14 12.09 -7.65
CA SER A 12 5.88 12.34 -8.35
C SER A 12 4.93 11.14 -8.21
N LYS A 13 5.47 9.92 -8.31
CA LYS A 13 4.73 8.67 -8.14
C LYS A 13 5.59 7.66 -7.40
N MET A 14 5.00 6.92 -6.48
CA MET A 14 5.59 5.72 -5.91
C MET A 14 4.73 4.49 -6.19
N PHE A 15 5.40 3.37 -6.33
CA PHE A 15 4.79 2.05 -6.43
C PHE A 15 5.39 1.19 -5.32
N PHE A 16 4.53 0.58 -4.51
CA PHE A 16 4.95 -0.21 -3.37
C PHE A 16 4.07 -1.45 -3.21
N SER A 17 4.43 -2.36 -2.31
CA SER A 17 3.70 -3.61 -2.11
C SER A 17 3.51 -3.91 -0.62
N GLY A 18 2.61 -4.83 -0.32
CA GLY A 18 2.33 -5.30 1.03
C GLY A 18 1.97 -6.78 1.02
N ASN A 19 1.91 -7.35 2.21
CA ASN A 19 1.65 -8.77 2.43
C ASN A 19 0.20 -9.05 2.86
N GLY A 20 -0.56 -8.02 3.20
CA GLY A 20 -1.95 -8.17 3.60
C GLY A 20 -2.72 -6.86 3.52
N ILE A 21 -4.01 -6.96 3.24
CA ILE A 21 -4.98 -5.88 3.46
C ILE A 21 -6.04 -6.36 4.42
N LYS A 22 -6.21 -5.68 5.55
CA LYS A 22 -7.27 -5.98 6.52
C LYS A 22 -7.95 -4.71 7.01
N ASN A 23 -9.28 -4.66 6.89
CA ASN A 23 -10.09 -3.53 7.37
C ASN A 23 -9.55 -2.17 6.88
N GLY A 24 -9.20 -2.08 5.60
CA GLY A 24 -8.63 -0.88 5.00
C GLY A 24 -7.14 -0.63 5.29
N GLN A 25 -6.48 -1.44 6.13
CA GLN A 25 -5.06 -1.26 6.45
C GLN A 25 -4.17 -2.12 5.56
N ILE A 26 -3.12 -1.52 5.01
CA ILE A 26 -2.06 -2.19 4.24
C ILE A 26 -0.99 -2.66 5.23
N MET A 27 -0.59 -3.93 5.15
CA MET A 27 0.28 -4.58 6.15
C MET A 27 1.52 -5.23 5.51
N THR A 28 2.61 -5.36 6.28
CA THR A 28 3.90 -5.96 5.88
C THR A 28 4.56 -6.71 7.03
N SER A 29 5.64 -7.43 6.76
CA SER A 29 6.25 -8.39 7.69
C SER A 29 7.16 -7.78 8.74
N SER A 30 7.61 -6.53 8.59
CA SER A 30 8.53 -5.91 9.55
C SER A 30 8.32 -4.40 9.75
N PHE A 31 8.72 -3.90 10.91
CA PHE A 31 8.73 -2.46 11.20
C PHE A 31 9.67 -1.68 10.27
N GLU A 32 10.78 -2.29 9.84
CA GLU A 32 11.75 -1.63 8.98
C GLU A 32 11.21 -1.41 7.56
N GLU A 33 10.51 -2.40 7.01
CA GLU A 33 9.76 -2.28 5.76
C GLU A 33 8.67 -1.22 5.87
N ALA A 34 7.85 -1.29 6.93
CA ALA A 34 6.75 -0.35 7.14
C ALA A 34 7.27 1.10 7.26
N TYR A 35 8.33 1.30 8.02
CA TYR A 35 8.95 2.62 8.21
C TYR A 35 9.49 3.19 6.90
N THR A 36 10.21 2.37 6.13
CA THR A 36 10.78 2.79 4.84
C THR A 36 9.68 3.16 3.86
N GLN A 37 8.67 2.29 3.69
CA GLN A 37 7.58 2.53 2.74
C GLN A 37 6.72 3.74 3.15
N LYS A 38 6.45 3.91 4.44
CA LYS A 38 5.72 5.07 4.95
C LYS A 38 6.45 6.39 4.71
N LEU A 39 7.77 6.41 4.87
CA LEU A 39 8.58 7.59 4.59
C LEU A 39 8.52 7.99 3.11
N ALA A 40 8.57 7.00 2.19
CA ALA A 40 8.40 7.27 0.76
C ALA A 40 6.98 7.77 0.44
N LEU A 41 5.96 7.21 1.11
CA LEU A 41 4.55 7.59 0.96
C LEU A 41 4.30 9.03 1.34
N GLU A 42 4.80 9.48 2.48
CA GLU A 42 4.67 10.86 2.96
C GLU A 42 5.41 11.90 2.08
N ARG A 43 6.23 11.44 1.13
CA ARG A 43 6.99 12.26 0.18
C ARG A 43 6.56 12.09 -1.28
N SER A 44 5.50 11.33 -1.52
CA SER A 44 4.99 11.05 -2.86
C SER A 44 3.72 11.84 -3.14
N THR A 45 3.62 12.42 -4.34
CA THR A 45 2.39 13.09 -4.78
C THR A 45 1.28 12.08 -5.07
N GLU A 46 1.65 10.95 -5.66
CA GLU A 46 0.76 9.82 -5.91
C GLU A 46 1.41 8.51 -5.45
N SER A 47 0.60 7.60 -4.94
CA SER A 47 1.05 6.32 -4.38
C SER A 47 0.15 5.18 -4.85
N TYR A 48 0.77 4.13 -5.35
CA TYR A 48 0.09 2.99 -5.95
C TYR A 48 0.51 1.71 -5.25
N LEU A 49 -0.45 1.00 -4.67
CA LEU A 49 -0.20 -0.32 -4.08
C LEU A 49 -0.30 -1.39 -5.16
N LEU A 50 0.78 -2.16 -5.35
CA LEU A 50 0.82 -3.36 -6.16
C LEU A 50 0.61 -4.56 -5.23
N ILE A 51 -0.49 -5.29 -5.38
CA ILE A 51 -0.76 -6.45 -4.53
C ILE A 51 -1.56 -7.52 -5.26
N ASP A 52 -1.18 -8.79 -5.09
CA ASP A 52 -1.96 -9.89 -5.61
C ASP A 52 -3.25 -10.07 -4.80
N SER A 53 -4.31 -10.48 -5.47
CA SER A 53 -5.66 -10.62 -4.90
C SER A 53 -5.72 -11.61 -3.72
N SER A 54 -4.77 -12.55 -3.61
CA SER A 54 -4.72 -13.54 -2.52
C SER A 54 -4.35 -12.93 -1.15
N LYS A 55 -3.79 -11.72 -1.14
CA LYS A 55 -3.42 -10.99 0.10
C LYS A 55 -4.57 -10.16 0.68
N ILE A 56 -5.68 -10.02 -0.04
CA ILE A 56 -6.79 -9.20 0.45
C ILE A 56 -7.59 -9.97 1.51
N GLY A 57 -7.92 -9.29 2.61
CA GLY A 57 -8.50 -9.89 3.81
C GLY A 57 -7.49 -10.59 4.73
N LYS A 58 -6.20 -10.57 4.39
CA LYS A 58 -5.10 -11.14 5.18
C LYS A 58 -4.46 -10.09 6.08
N GLU A 59 -3.95 -10.56 7.22
CA GLU A 59 -3.19 -9.77 8.17
C GLU A 59 -1.70 -10.13 8.04
N ASP A 60 -0.83 -9.19 8.37
CA ASP A 60 0.59 -9.41 8.60
C ASP A 60 1.05 -8.61 9.83
N PHE A 61 2.34 -8.66 10.15
CA PHE A 61 2.89 -8.23 11.42
C PHE A 61 2.64 -6.77 11.78
N THR A 62 2.72 -5.85 10.82
CA THR A 62 2.56 -4.41 11.08
C THR A 62 1.93 -3.67 9.91
N SER A 63 1.31 -2.51 10.18
CA SER A 63 0.69 -1.67 9.16
C SER A 63 1.66 -0.65 8.57
N ILE A 64 1.56 -0.43 7.25
CA ILE A 64 2.24 0.64 6.53
C ILE A 64 1.40 1.93 6.58
N CYS A 65 0.16 1.86 6.08
CA CYS A 65 -0.79 2.97 5.95
C CYS A 65 -2.21 2.45 5.67
N SER A 66 -3.19 3.35 5.61
CA SER A 66 -4.55 3.05 5.17
C SER A 66 -4.65 3.06 3.64
N LEU A 67 -5.56 2.26 3.09
CA LEU A 67 -5.96 2.32 1.67
C LEU A 67 -6.49 3.72 1.30
N SER A 68 -7.08 4.44 2.25
CA SER A 68 -7.53 5.83 2.04
C SER A 68 -6.39 6.82 1.84
N ASP A 69 -5.16 6.45 2.19
CA ASP A 69 -3.99 7.32 2.11
C ASP A 69 -3.27 7.19 0.76
N ILE A 70 -3.77 6.36 -0.15
CA ILE A 70 -3.14 6.06 -1.43
C ILE A 70 -4.02 6.38 -2.64
N THR A 71 -3.36 6.60 -3.78
CA THR A 71 -4.02 6.97 -5.03
C THR A 71 -4.83 5.83 -5.64
N ALA A 72 -4.28 4.62 -5.68
CA ALA A 72 -4.97 3.45 -6.20
C ALA A 72 -4.28 2.12 -5.80
N VAL A 73 -5.05 1.03 -5.87
CA VAL A 73 -4.55 -0.35 -5.84
C VAL A 73 -4.49 -0.92 -7.25
N ILE A 74 -3.41 -1.62 -7.57
CA ILE A 74 -3.19 -2.39 -8.79
C ILE A 74 -3.14 -3.87 -8.38
N THR A 75 -4.01 -4.72 -8.95
CA THR A 75 -4.12 -6.14 -8.58
C THR A 75 -4.36 -7.04 -9.79
N ASP A 76 -4.07 -8.34 -9.65
CA ASP A 76 -4.03 -9.30 -10.74
C ASP A 76 -5.40 -9.91 -11.12
N GLN A 77 -6.40 -9.84 -10.25
CA GLN A 77 -7.76 -10.36 -10.51
C GLN A 77 -8.87 -9.59 -9.80
N SER A 78 -10.00 -9.43 -10.51
CA SER A 78 -11.29 -9.04 -9.94
C SER A 78 -11.94 -10.27 -9.27
N LEU A 79 -11.70 -10.46 -7.98
CA LEU A 79 -12.65 -11.21 -7.16
C LEU A 79 -13.74 -10.19 -6.81
N ASP A 80 -14.91 -10.22 -7.46
CA ASP A 80 -15.95 -9.18 -7.37
C ASP A 80 -16.19 -8.67 -5.94
N LYS A 81 -16.28 -9.59 -4.97
CA LYS A 81 -16.49 -9.27 -3.54
C LYS A 81 -15.29 -8.64 -2.83
N VAL A 82 -14.09 -8.93 -3.31
CA VAL A 82 -12.82 -8.42 -2.78
C VAL A 82 -12.55 -7.03 -3.35
N GLN A 83 -12.84 -6.85 -4.64
CA GLN A 83 -12.78 -5.55 -5.31
C GLN A 83 -13.73 -4.55 -4.67
N GLU A 84 -15.01 -4.91 -4.46
CA GLU A 84 -15.99 -4.05 -3.78
C GLU A 84 -15.45 -3.49 -2.45
N LYS A 85 -14.82 -4.34 -1.63
CA LYS A 85 -14.28 -3.94 -0.33
C LYS A 85 -13.08 -3.00 -0.42
N VAL A 86 -12.29 -3.07 -1.48
CA VAL A 86 -11.14 -2.18 -1.68
C VAL A 86 -11.59 -0.85 -2.28
N GLU A 87 -12.57 -0.91 -3.19
CA GLU A 87 -13.20 0.25 -3.82
C GLU A 87 -13.94 1.15 -2.82
N GLU A 88 -14.33 0.63 -1.65
CA GLU A 88 -14.81 1.43 -0.51
C GLU A 88 -13.77 2.47 -0.03
N TYR A 89 -12.47 2.20 -0.22
CA TYR A 89 -11.38 3.03 0.33
C TYR A 89 -10.60 3.79 -0.74
N THR A 90 -10.40 3.19 -1.91
CA THR A 90 -9.54 3.77 -2.96
C THR A 90 -9.87 3.19 -4.34
N LYS A 91 -9.32 3.82 -5.38
CA LYS A 91 -9.51 3.38 -6.77
C LYS A 91 -8.79 2.04 -7.00
N VAL A 92 -9.40 1.14 -7.77
CA VAL A 92 -8.76 -0.11 -8.26
C VAL A 92 -8.41 0.00 -9.75
N ILE A 93 -7.26 -0.55 -10.13
CA ILE A 93 -6.75 -0.66 -11.50
C ILE A 93 -6.42 -2.15 -11.75
N LEU A 94 -6.88 -2.70 -12.87
CA LEU A 94 -6.66 -4.07 -13.32
C LEU A 94 -5.69 -4.10 -14.51
#